data_AF-A0A8S3CDR8-F1
#
_entry.id   AF-A0A8S3CDR8-F1
#
_cell.length_a   1.000
_cell.length_b   1.000
_cell.length_c   1.000
_cell.angle_alpha   90.00
_cell.angle_beta   90.00
_cell.angle_gamma   90.00
#
_symmetry.space_group_name_H-M   'P 1'
#
loop_
_entity.id
_entity.type
_entity.pdbx_description
1 polymer ?
#
loop_
_entity_poly.entity_id
_entity_poly.type
_entity_poly.pdbx_seq_one_letter_code
_entity_poly.pdbx_strand_id
1 'polypeptide(L)' 'KDVYEQTARALVDSVLEGFNGTIFAYGQTGTGKTFTMEGIRSQPELRGIIPSSFAHIFDSISR' A
#
# COMPACT_ATOMS: atom_id res chain seq x y z
N LYS A 1 0.81 -0.60 10.28
CA LYS A 1 -0.23 0.39 9.84
C LYS A 1 0.39 1.73 9.50
N ASP A 2 1.26 2.27 10.36
CA ASP A 2 1.87 3.60 10.19
C ASP A 2 2.49 3.86 8.82
N VAL A 3 3.20 2.88 8.24
CA VAL A 3 3.83 3.04 6.91
C VAL A 3 2.78 3.27 5.80
N TYR A 4 1.74 2.44 5.73
CA TYR A 4 0.69 2.58 4.71
C TYR A 4 -0.05 3.92 4.84
N GLU A 5 -0.42 4.28 6.07
CA GLU A 5 -1.13 5.53 6.37
C GLU A 5 -0.32 6.76 5.96
N GLN A 6 1.01 6.73 6.17
CA GLN A 6 1.89 7.85 5.85
C GLN A 6 2.30 7.93 4.38
N THR A 7 2.42 6.80 3.67
CA THR A 7 2.97 6.79 2.30
C THR A 7 1.93 6.61 1.20
N ALA A 8 0.90 5.79 1.44
CA ALA A 8 0.05 5.28 0.36
C ALA A 8 -1.41 5.71 0.48
N ARG A 9 -1.92 5.97 1.69
CA ARG A 9 -3.34 6.29 1.90
C ARG A 9 -3.81 7.49 1.08
N ALA A 10 -3.20 8.66 1.30
CA ALA A 10 -3.57 9.88 0.59
C ALA A 10 -3.37 9.76 -0.93
N LEU A 11 -2.36 8.98 -1.36
CA LEU A 11 -2.14 8.71 -2.79
C LEU A 11 -3.27 7.88 -3.39
N VAL A 12 -3.73 6.84 -2.68
CA VAL A 12 -4.86 6.01 -3.11
C VAL A 12 -6.14 6.84 -3.18
N ASP A 13 -6.36 7.75 -2.22
CA ASP A 13 -7.50 8.69 -2.24
C ASP A 13 -7.46 9.56 -3.52
N SER A 14 -6.30 10.15 -3.85
CA SER A 14 -6.14 10.92 -5.09
C SER A 14 -6.31 10.07 -6.36
N VAL A 15 -5.91 8.80 -6.34
CA VAL A 15 -6.13 7.88 -7.47
C VAL A 15 -7.61 7.60 -7.69
N LEU A 16 -8.40 7.49 -6.61
CA LEU A 16 -9.86 7.34 -6.70
C LEU A 16 -10.54 8.61 -7.24
N GLU A 17 -9.93 9.79 -7.07
CA GLU A 17 -10.37 11.06 -7.67
C GLU A 17 -9.96 11.21 -9.16
N GLY A 18 -9.24 10.23 -9.71
CA GLY A 18 -8.83 10.22 -11.12
C GLY A 18 -7.43 10.78 -11.39
N PHE A 19 -6.61 11.00 -10.36
CA PHE A 19 -5.21 11.36 -10.52
C PHE A 19 -4.29 10.13 -10.64
N ASN A 20 -3.09 10.34 -11.18
CA ASN A 20 -2.07 9.29 -11.24
C ASN A 20 -1.21 9.30 -9.96
N GLY A 21 -0.86 8.12 -9.46
CA GLY A 21 0.02 7.97 -8.29
C GLY A 21 1.10 6.91 -8.50
N THR A 22 2.32 7.20 -8.04
CA THR A 22 3.47 6.29 -8.13
C THR A 22 4.23 6.26 -6.80
N ILE A 23 4.52 5.06 -6.29
CA ILE A 23 5.35 4.84 -5.09
C ILE A 23 6.64 4.14 -5.52
N PHE A 24 7.78 4.69 -5.09
CA PHE A 24 9.08 4.06 -5.26
C PHE A 24 9.53 3.38 -3.97
N ALA A 25 9.98 2.13 -4.08
CA ALA A 25 10.65 1.43 -3.01
C ALA A 25 12.14 1.29 -3.35
N TYR A 26 13.02 1.79 -2.46
CA TYR A 26 14.46 1.79 -2.67
C TYR A 26 15.20 1.23 -1.43
N GLY A 27 16.35 0.61 -1.67
CA GLY A 27 17.20 0.01 -0.63
C GLY A 27 17.97 -1.22 -1.13
N GLN A 28 19.02 -1.61 -0.41
CA GLN A 28 19.83 -2.79 -0.74
C GLN A 28 19.04 -4.10 -0.53
N THR A 29 19.52 -5.22 -1.07
CA THR A 29 18.99 -6.56 -0.76
C THR A 29 18.99 -6.81 0.75
N GLY A 30 17.91 -7.40 1.28
CA GLY A 30 17.77 -7.67 2.70
C GLY A 30 17.20 -6.52 3.56
N THR A 31 17.06 -5.29 3.02
CA THR A 31 16.56 -4.14 3.79
C THR A 31 15.03 -4.06 3.92
N GLY A 32 14.32 -5.14 3.58
CA GLY A 32 12.87 -5.22 3.80
C GLY A 32 11.98 -4.64 2.70
N LYS A 33 12.49 -4.28 1.51
CA LYS A 33 11.65 -3.77 0.39
C LYS A 33 10.43 -4.64 0.10
N THR A 34 10.63 -5.94 -0.08
CA THR A 34 9.55 -6.91 -0.34
C THR A 34 8.59 -6.99 0.85
N PHE A 35 9.11 -6.96 2.07
CA PHE A 35 8.28 -6.97 3.28
C PHE A 35 7.42 -5.70 3.39
N THR A 36 7.95 -4.53 3.06
CA THR A 36 7.18 -3.27 3.08
C THR A 36 6.15 -3.21 1.96
N MET A 37 6.51 -3.63 0.73
CA MET A 37 5.61 -3.54 -0.43
C MET A 37 4.55 -4.63 -0.44
N GLU A 38 4.90 -5.88 -0.16
CA GLU A 38 3.96 -7.01 -0.18
C GLU A 38 3.54 -7.46 1.22
N GLY A 39 4.50 -7.52 2.15
CA GLY A 39 4.28 -8.04 3.50
C GLY A 39 3.90 -9.53 3.51
N ILE A 40 3.19 -9.96 4.56
CA ILE A 40 2.72 -11.34 4.71
C ILE A 40 1.22 -11.39 4.40
N ARG A 41 0.86 -11.96 3.24
CA ARG A 41 -0.55 -11.97 2.77
C ARG A 41 -1.52 -12.65 3.73
N SER A 42 -1.07 -13.72 4.40
CA SER A 42 -1.87 -14.52 5.34
C SER A 42 -2.11 -13.85 6.69
N GLN A 43 -1.34 -12.81 7.03
CA GLN A 43 -1.42 -12.11 8.32
C GLN A 43 -1.89 -10.67 8.09
N PRO A 44 -3.16 -10.33 8.37
CA PRO A 44 -3.74 -9.02 8.08
C PRO A 44 -2.93 -7.84 8.63
N GLU A 45 -2.34 -8.00 9.81
CA GLU A 45 -1.54 -7.00 10.51
C GLU A 45 -0.16 -6.76 9.89
N LEU A 46 0.35 -7.72 9.11
CA LEU A 46 1.65 -7.65 8.42
C LEU A 46 1.51 -7.47 6.91
N ARG A 47 0.34 -7.08 6.42
CA ARG A 47 0.15 -6.74 4.99
C ARG A 47 0.94 -5.48 4.64
N GLY A 48 1.63 -5.53 3.50
CA GLY A 48 2.38 -4.41 2.97
C GLY A 48 1.51 -3.38 2.25
N ILE A 49 2.17 -2.46 1.55
CA ILE A 49 1.53 -1.37 0.81
C ILE A 49 0.59 -1.89 -0.27
N ILE A 50 1.04 -2.81 -1.14
CA ILE A 50 0.28 -3.30 -2.29
C ILE A 50 -1.07 -3.94 -1.88
N PRO A 51 -1.12 -4.97 -1.01
CA PRO A 51 -2.39 -5.58 -0.64
C PRO A 51 -3.30 -4.63 0.14
N SER A 52 -2.74 -3.70 0.92
CA SER A 52 -3.51 -2.70 1.67
C SER A 52 -4.14 -1.66 0.72
N SER A 53 -3.42 -1.22 -0.32
CA SER A 53 -3.94 -0.33 -1.36
C SER A 53 -5.11 -0.96 -2.11
N PHE A 54 -4.99 -2.22 -2.55
CA PHE A 54 -6.09 -2.91 -3.21
C PHE A 54 -7.30 -3.05 -2.30
N ALA A 55 -7.11 -3.44 -1.03
CA ALA A 55 -8.21 -3.54 -0.08
C ALA A 55 -8.94 -2.21 0.08
N HIS A 56 -8.22 -1.10 0.18
CA HIS A 56 -8.80 0.24 0.24
C HIS A 56 -9.57 0.61 -1.03
N ILE A 57 -8.99 0.37 -2.22
CA ILE A 57 -9.66 0.65 -3.50
C ILE A 57 -10.97 -0.13 -3.61
N PHE A 58 -10.97 -1.43 -3.30
CA PHE A 58 -12.18 -2.25 -3.38
C PHE A 58 -13.22 -1.88 -2.32
N ASP A 59 -12.82 -1.47 -1.12
CA ASP A 59 -13.73 -0.96 -0.10
C ASP A 59 -14.41 0.34 -0.55
N SER A 60 -13.65 1.24 -1.18
CA SER A 60 -14.19 2.49 -1.73
C SER A 60 -15.14 2.30 -2.92
N ILE A 61 -14.94 1.25 -3.73
CA ILE A 61 -15.83 0.91 -4.86
C ILE A 61 -17.10 0.17 -4.38
N SER A 62 -16.98 -0.62 -3.30
CA SER A 62 -18.10 -1.43 -2.79
C SER A 62 -19.09 -0.62 -1.95
N ARG A 63 -18.75 0.63 -1.62
CA ARG A 63 -19.64 1.62 -0.99
C ARG A 63 -20.45 2.38 -2.02
#